data_AF-V7BKQ3-F1
#
_entry.id   AF-V7BKQ3-F1
#
_cell.length_a   1.000
_cell.length_b   1.000
_cell.length_c   1.000
_cell.angle_alpha   90.00
_cell.angle_beta   90.00
_cell.angle_gamma   90.00
#
_symmetry.space_group_name_H-M   'P 1'
#
loop_
_entity.id
_entity.type
_entity.pdbx_description
1 polymer ?
#
loop_
_entity_poly.entity_id
_entity_poly.type
_entity_poly.pdbx_seq_one_letter_code
_entity_poly.pdbx_strand_id
1 'polypeptide(L)'
;MQPDRSWSFVSAPRRRRTSRRRFYQGGETMDHFRFNQTLFLVGALSCLLLSTIAAARSTPLNSGSRQLLAVTPALTQFCSGTDNPTLCTDTIAPFLGGSFDPVKALETEMKATLKKASDIAASISKQLQDPTTKKNALDALNICKSQYGDMLDSINESLNLVAQLNVVDAYHKMSAVISYKSSCDDAYDESPGVDMPFRQESTILFQLSGNCVTALHTIVNNHKV
;
A
#
# COMPACT_ATOMS: atom_id res chain seq x y z
N MET A 1 -44.14 41.31 11.22
CA MET A 1 -44.26 39.89 11.59
C MET A 1 -42.86 39.28 11.49
N GLN A 2 -42.11 39.30 12.60
CA GLN A 2 -40.90 38.50 12.84
C GLN A 2 -41.34 37.05 13.19
N PRO A 3 -40.46 36.01 13.17
CA PRO A 3 -39.07 36.02 13.67
C PRO A 3 -38.06 35.32 12.70
N ASP A 4 -36.80 35.71 12.58
CA ASP A 4 -35.69 35.70 13.55
C ASP A 4 -35.44 34.34 14.23
N ARG A 5 -34.46 33.58 13.73
CA ARG A 5 -33.79 32.54 14.51
C ARG A 5 -32.37 32.31 13.99
N SER A 6 -31.46 33.08 14.57
CA SER A 6 -30.06 32.73 14.73
C SER A 6 -29.93 31.37 15.41
N TRP A 7 -29.05 30.52 14.88
CA TRP A 7 -28.51 29.38 15.62
C TRP A 7 -27.01 29.58 15.74
N SER A 8 -26.62 30.10 16.90
CA SER A 8 -25.25 30.16 17.38
C SER A 8 -24.72 28.73 17.55
N PHE A 9 -23.60 28.41 16.90
CA PHE A 9 -22.83 27.20 17.18
C PHE A 9 -22.21 27.32 18.58
N VAL A 10 -22.84 26.67 19.55
CA VAL A 10 -22.26 26.44 20.87
C VAL A 10 -21.31 25.24 20.77
N SER A 11 -20.02 25.53 20.80
CA SER A 11 -18.94 24.54 20.85
C SER A 11 -19.02 23.74 22.16
N ALA A 12 -19.47 22.49 22.08
CA ALA A 12 -19.44 21.56 23.20
C ALA A 12 -18.00 21.06 23.47
N PRO A 13 -17.56 20.96 24.74
CA PRO A 13 -16.21 20.52 25.07
C PRO A 13 -16.03 19.00 24.88
N ARG A 14 -14.98 18.61 24.13
CA ARG A 14 -14.51 17.22 23.97
C ARG A 14 -14.17 16.61 25.34
N ARG A 15 -15.00 15.69 25.83
CA ARG A 15 -14.63 14.81 26.95
C ARG A 15 -13.56 13.81 26.50
N ARG A 16 -12.34 13.96 27.01
CA ARG A 16 -11.27 12.96 26.94
C ARG A 16 -11.70 11.71 27.72
N ARG A 17 -11.99 10.60 27.03
CA ARG A 17 -12.03 9.27 27.66
C ARG A 17 -10.60 8.75 27.80
N THR A 18 -10.05 8.90 29.00
CA THR A 18 -8.84 8.19 29.43
C THR A 18 -9.20 6.73 29.68
N SER A 19 -8.76 5.83 28.80
CA SER A 19 -8.81 4.39 29.06
C SER A 19 -7.68 4.02 30.03
N ARG A 20 -8.01 3.89 31.32
CA ARG A 20 -7.14 3.26 32.32
C ARG A 20 -7.05 1.77 31.99
N ARG A 21 -5.95 1.32 31.37
CA ARG A 21 -5.56 -0.09 31.44
C ARG A 21 -5.06 -0.39 32.85
N ARG A 22 -5.79 -1.24 33.55
CA ARG A 22 -5.43 -1.81 34.84
C ARG A 22 -4.38 -2.89 34.55
N PHE A 23 -3.13 -2.66 34.93
CA PHE A 23 -2.11 -3.71 34.97
C PHE A 23 -2.48 -4.67 36.11
N TYR A 24 -2.79 -5.90 35.77
CA TYR A 24 -2.81 -7.01 36.73
C TYR A 24 -1.39 -7.57 36.81
N GLN A 25 -0.75 -7.42 37.97
CA GLN A 25 0.38 -8.25 38.37
C GLN A 25 -0.17 -9.62 38.76
N GLY A 26 0.10 -10.63 37.92
CA GLY A 26 0.02 -12.04 38.29
C GLY A 26 1.43 -12.60 38.21
N GLY A 27 2.05 -12.82 39.37
CA GLY A 27 3.29 -13.55 39.47
C GLY A 27 2.99 -15.03 39.58
N GLU A 28 3.51 -15.83 38.66
CA GLU A 28 3.60 -17.28 38.79
C GLU A 28 4.99 -17.76 38.36
N THR A 29 5.41 -18.77 39.10
CA THR A 29 6.75 -19.31 39.34
C THR A 29 7.54 -19.73 38.10
N MET A 30 8.83 -19.41 38.12
CA MET A 30 9.82 -19.79 37.11
C MET A 30 10.30 -21.22 37.40
N ASP A 31 9.90 -22.18 36.56
CA ASP A 31 10.34 -23.56 36.68
C ASP A 31 11.84 -23.70 36.39
N HIS A 32 12.54 -24.29 37.36
CA HIS A 32 13.94 -24.67 37.27
C HIS A 32 14.13 -25.79 36.24
N PHE A 33 14.56 -25.44 35.02
CA PHE A 33 15.14 -26.40 34.10
C PHE A 33 16.53 -26.80 34.57
N ARG A 34 16.67 -28.00 35.13
CA ARG A 34 17.95 -28.63 35.46
C ARG A 34 18.62 -29.15 34.18
N PHE A 35 19.60 -28.40 33.69
CA PHE A 35 20.46 -28.79 32.58
C PHE A 35 21.46 -29.86 33.04
N ASN A 36 21.32 -31.08 32.50
CA ASN A 36 22.22 -32.20 32.78
C ASN A 36 23.56 -32.01 32.02
N GLN A 37 24.66 -32.09 32.77
CA GLN A 37 25.98 -31.56 32.41
C GLN A 37 26.87 -32.55 31.63
N THR A 38 26.30 -33.61 31.05
CA THR A 38 27.05 -34.72 30.42
C THR A 38 26.91 -34.81 28.90
N LEU A 39 26.14 -33.94 28.25
CA LEU A 39 25.88 -34.02 26.80
C LEU A 39 26.60 -32.95 25.96
N PHE A 40 27.58 -32.23 26.54
CA PHE A 40 28.27 -31.12 25.87
C PHE A 40 29.66 -31.46 25.30
N LEU A 41 30.13 -32.71 25.39
CA LEU A 41 31.51 -33.07 25.02
C LEU A 41 31.66 -33.99 23.80
N VAL A 42 30.57 -34.38 23.13
CA VAL A 42 30.64 -35.30 21.97
C VAL A 42 30.34 -34.62 20.62
N GLY A 43 29.94 -33.35 20.61
CA GLY A 43 29.63 -32.61 19.37
C GLY A 43 30.77 -31.77 18.78
N ALA A 44 31.97 -31.80 19.37
CA ALA A 44 33.05 -30.86 19.04
C ALA A 44 34.23 -31.47 18.24
N LEU A 45 34.18 -32.75 17.87
CA LEU A 45 35.33 -33.44 17.26
C LEU A 45 35.11 -33.96 15.82
N SER A 46 34.00 -33.63 15.15
CA SER A 46 33.68 -34.20 13.82
C SER A 46 33.71 -33.23 12.63
N CYS A 47 34.19 -31.98 12.78
CA CYS A 47 34.15 -30.99 11.68
C CYS A 47 35.53 -30.53 11.17
N LEU A 48 36.62 -31.25 11.46
CA LEU A 48 37.98 -30.83 11.07
C LEU A 48 38.62 -31.62 9.93
N LEU A 49 37.83 -32.22 9.02
CA LEU A 49 38.38 -32.78 7.77
C LEU A 49 37.38 -32.62 6.61
N LEU A 50 37.54 -31.54 5.84
CA LEU A 50 37.33 -31.46 4.38
C LEU A 50 37.77 -30.07 3.89
N SER A 51 39.08 -29.87 3.87
CA SER A 51 39.72 -28.78 3.11
C SER A 51 40.06 -29.32 1.73
N THR A 52 39.33 -28.97 0.67
CA THR A 52 39.88 -28.90 -0.70
C THR A 52 38.94 -28.20 -1.69
N ILE A 53 39.47 -27.12 -2.28
CA ILE A 53 39.16 -26.48 -3.56
C ILE A 53 37.88 -25.63 -3.61
N ALA A 54 37.99 -24.41 -3.07
CA ALA A 54 37.27 -23.27 -3.63
C ALA A 54 37.91 -22.92 -4.99
N ALA A 55 37.49 -23.63 -6.05
CA ALA A 55 37.56 -23.04 -7.38
C ALA A 55 36.51 -21.93 -7.38
N ALA A 56 36.94 -20.70 -7.13
CA ALA A 56 36.14 -19.52 -7.41
C ALA A 56 35.84 -19.54 -8.92
N ARG A 57 34.75 -20.20 -9.30
CA ARG A 57 34.05 -19.90 -10.54
C ARG A 57 33.57 -18.47 -10.34
N SER A 58 34.36 -17.52 -10.81
CA SER A 58 33.91 -16.18 -11.13
C SER A 58 32.87 -16.31 -12.23
N THR A 59 31.64 -16.68 -11.85
CA THR A 59 30.49 -16.34 -12.66
C THR A 59 30.55 -14.83 -12.82
N PRO A 60 30.54 -14.29 -14.05
CA PRO A 60 30.37 -12.87 -14.20
C PRO A 60 29.05 -12.52 -13.53
N LEU A 61 29.10 -11.82 -12.39
CA LEU A 61 27.91 -11.17 -11.85
C LEU A 61 27.37 -10.33 -13.00
N ASN A 62 26.20 -10.71 -13.50
CA ASN A 62 25.53 -9.97 -14.55
C ASN A 62 25.44 -8.51 -14.10
N SER A 63 25.67 -7.57 -15.02
CA SER A 63 25.60 -6.13 -14.74
C SER A 63 24.28 -5.77 -14.02
N GLY A 64 23.19 -6.47 -14.35
CA GLY A 64 21.90 -6.37 -13.68
C GLY A 64 21.89 -6.74 -12.19
N SER A 65 22.67 -7.73 -11.74
CA SER A 65 22.73 -8.09 -10.31
C SER A 65 23.50 -7.07 -9.48
N ARG A 66 24.60 -6.51 -10.01
CA ARG A 66 25.33 -5.43 -9.32
C ARG A 66 24.52 -4.13 -9.27
N GLN A 67 23.75 -3.85 -10.33
CA GLN A 67 22.87 -2.69 -10.40
C GLN A 67 21.66 -2.83 -9.46
N LEU A 68 21.04 -4.01 -9.40
CA LEU A 68 19.98 -4.30 -8.45
C LEU A 68 20.44 -4.13 -7.00
N LEU A 69 21.67 -4.56 -6.66
CA LEU A 69 22.25 -4.40 -5.32
C LEU A 69 22.51 -2.93 -4.92
N ALA A 70 22.72 -2.02 -5.88
CA ALA A 70 22.92 -0.59 -5.63
C ALA A 70 21.59 0.21 -5.64
N VAL A 71 20.58 -0.30 -6.35
CA VAL A 71 19.26 0.30 -6.46
C VAL A 71 18.36 -0.07 -5.27
N THR A 72 18.57 -1.23 -4.65
CA THR A 72 17.77 -1.70 -3.52
C THR A 72 17.74 -0.72 -2.33
N PRO A 73 18.84 -0.09 -1.87
CA PRO A 73 18.75 0.83 -0.73
C PRO A 73 17.98 2.11 -1.05
N ALA A 74 18.17 2.67 -2.24
CA ALA A 74 17.46 3.88 -2.68
C ALA A 74 15.95 3.61 -2.87
N LEU A 75 15.60 2.47 -3.45
CA LEU A 75 14.21 2.04 -3.56
C LEU A 75 13.58 1.79 -2.19
N THR A 76 14.28 1.10 -1.29
CA THR A 76 13.79 0.86 0.08
C THR A 76 13.55 2.19 0.81
N GLN A 77 14.45 3.17 0.66
CA GLN A 77 14.27 4.50 1.24
C GLN A 77 13.09 5.25 0.60
N PHE A 78 12.90 5.15 -0.71
CA PHE A 78 11.76 5.75 -1.40
C PHE A 78 10.43 5.18 -0.89
N CYS A 79 10.36 3.85 -0.69
CA CYS A 79 9.16 3.16 -0.24
C CYS A 79 8.95 3.19 1.29
N SER A 80 9.96 3.54 2.11
CA SER A 80 9.90 3.35 3.57
C SER A 80 8.81 4.15 4.27
N GLY A 81 8.39 5.28 3.70
CA GLY A 81 7.33 6.12 4.26
C GLY A 81 5.92 5.73 3.82
N THR A 82 5.80 4.83 2.84
CA THR A 82 4.51 4.45 2.25
C THR A 82 3.68 3.57 3.18
N ASP A 83 2.36 3.54 2.98
CA ASP A 83 1.46 2.74 3.81
C ASP A 83 1.70 1.23 3.63
N ASN A 84 2.21 0.81 2.46
CA ASN A 84 2.66 -0.55 2.21
C ASN A 84 4.03 -0.58 1.52
N PRO A 85 5.13 -0.48 2.31
CA PRO A 85 6.49 -0.43 1.77
C PRO A 85 6.87 -1.66 0.94
N THR A 86 6.42 -2.86 1.33
CA THR A 86 6.69 -4.09 0.60
C THR A 86 6.00 -4.09 -0.76
N LEU A 87 4.72 -3.69 -0.81
CA LEU A 87 4.01 -3.57 -2.09
C LEU A 87 4.66 -2.52 -3.00
N CYS A 88 5.09 -1.38 -2.46
CA CYS A 88 5.81 -0.36 -3.20
C CYS A 88 7.12 -0.92 -3.79
N THR A 89 7.93 -1.63 -2.99
CA THR A 89 9.19 -2.21 -3.48
C THR A 89 8.93 -3.26 -4.55
N ASP A 90 7.97 -4.15 -4.33
CA ASP A 90 7.67 -5.27 -5.24
C ASP A 90 7.07 -4.78 -6.57
N THR A 91 6.34 -3.66 -6.53
CA THR A 91 5.75 -3.04 -7.72
C THR A 91 6.82 -2.39 -8.60
N ILE A 92 7.79 -1.70 -7.98
CA ILE A 92 8.77 -0.90 -8.72
C ILE A 92 10.00 -1.73 -9.13
N ALA A 93 10.49 -2.61 -8.25
CA ALA A 93 11.74 -3.36 -8.44
C ALA A 93 11.89 -4.06 -9.81
N PRO A 94 10.84 -4.70 -10.38
CA PRO A 94 10.95 -5.36 -11.68
C PRO A 94 11.26 -4.42 -12.85
N PHE A 95 11.00 -3.12 -12.69
CA PHE A 95 11.16 -2.11 -13.75
C PHE A 95 12.41 -1.24 -13.56
N LEU A 96 13.20 -1.52 -12.52
CA LEU A 96 14.41 -0.77 -12.25
C LEU A 96 15.55 -1.20 -13.18
N GLY A 97 16.18 -0.21 -13.77
CA GLY A 97 17.43 -0.33 -14.51
C GLY A 97 18.16 1.00 -14.47
N GLY A 98 19.49 0.98 -14.51
CA GLY A 98 20.26 2.23 -14.38
C GLY A 98 20.38 2.74 -12.94
N SER A 99 20.53 4.05 -12.82
CA SER A 99 20.45 4.78 -11.55
C SER A 99 18.99 4.92 -11.11
N PHE A 100 18.75 4.90 -9.80
CA PHE A 100 17.43 5.15 -9.25
C PHE A 100 16.96 6.58 -9.58
N ASP A 101 15.73 6.69 -10.09
CA ASP A 101 15.06 7.93 -10.45
C ASP A 101 13.69 7.95 -9.74
N PRO A 102 13.48 8.84 -8.75
CA PRO A 102 12.26 8.86 -7.95
C PRO A 102 11.01 9.22 -8.78
N VAL A 103 11.15 9.98 -9.87
CA VAL A 103 10.02 10.32 -10.74
C VAL A 103 9.61 9.09 -11.56
N LYS A 104 10.57 8.37 -12.14
CA LYS A 104 10.27 7.10 -12.85
C LYS A 104 9.73 6.02 -11.92
N ALA A 105 10.23 5.96 -10.69
CA ALA A 105 9.71 5.06 -9.66
C ALA A 105 8.23 5.38 -9.34
N LEU A 106 7.90 6.66 -9.13
CA LEU A 106 6.53 7.13 -8.95
C LEU A 106 5.64 6.81 -10.16
N GLU A 107 6.10 7.12 -11.39
CA GLU A 107 5.34 6.79 -12.61
C GLU A 107 5.04 5.29 -12.72
N THR A 108 5.98 4.44 -12.30
CA THR A 108 5.81 2.98 -12.30
C THR A 108 4.72 2.57 -11.32
N GLU A 109 4.74 3.08 -10.09
CA GLU A 109 3.69 2.85 -9.10
C GLU A 109 2.32 3.33 -9.61
N MET A 110 2.25 4.53 -10.20
CA MET A 110 1.02 5.09 -10.75
C MET A 110 0.46 4.27 -11.92
N LYS A 111 1.33 3.73 -12.79
CA LYS A 111 0.92 2.82 -13.87
C LYS A 111 0.40 1.49 -13.33
N ALA A 112 0.98 0.98 -12.25
CA ALA A 112 0.45 -0.22 -11.57
C ALA A 112 -0.94 0.05 -10.96
N THR A 113 -1.12 1.21 -10.31
CA THR A 113 -2.41 1.69 -9.81
C THR A 113 -3.44 1.80 -10.93
N LEU A 114 -3.08 2.44 -12.05
CA LEU A 114 -3.95 2.57 -13.23
C LEU A 114 -4.39 1.20 -13.75
N LYS A 115 -3.44 0.26 -13.87
CA LYS A 115 -3.73 -1.10 -14.31
C LYS A 115 -4.71 -1.80 -13.37
N LYS A 116 -4.48 -1.74 -12.05
CA LYS A 116 -5.36 -2.35 -11.05
C LYS A 116 -6.76 -1.76 -11.10
N ALA A 117 -6.87 -0.44 -11.19
CA ALA A 117 -8.15 0.25 -11.33
C ALA A 117 -8.88 -0.19 -12.60
N SER A 118 -8.17 -0.31 -13.72
CA SER A 118 -8.72 -0.76 -15.00
C SER A 118 -9.23 -2.20 -14.95
N ASP A 119 -8.46 -3.11 -14.33
CA ASP A 119 -8.86 -4.50 -14.14
C ASP A 119 -10.16 -4.61 -13.33
N ILE A 120 -10.30 -3.80 -12.26
CA ILE A 120 -11.52 -3.78 -11.43
C ILE A 120 -12.69 -3.13 -12.18
N ALA A 121 -12.47 -2.03 -12.91
CA ALA A 121 -13.50 -1.40 -13.73
C ALA A 121 -14.07 -2.36 -14.80
N ALA A 122 -13.21 -3.18 -15.41
CA ALA A 122 -13.61 -4.23 -16.32
C ALA A 122 -14.44 -5.31 -15.62
N SER A 123 -14.04 -5.72 -14.41
CA SER A 123 -14.81 -6.67 -13.57
C SER A 123 -16.20 -6.12 -13.21
N ILE A 124 -16.30 -4.86 -12.80
CA ILE A 124 -17.58 -4.18 -12.52
C ILE A 124 -18.48 -4.19 -13.76
N SER A 125 -17.91 -3.84 -14.91
CA SER A 125 -18.65 -3.82 -16.19
C SER A 125 -19.17 -5.20 -16.56
N LYS A 126 -18.37 -6.25 -16.35
CA LYS A 126 -18.80 -7.64 -16.57
C LYS A 126 -19.96 -8.03 -15.65
N GLN A 127 -19.89 -7.69 -14.37
CA GLN A 127 -20.96 -8.02 -13.42
C GLN A 127 -22.28 -7.29 -13.74
N LEU A 128 -22.21 -6.03 -14.18
CA LEU A 128 -23.41 -5.29 -14.61
C LEU A 128 -24.09 -5.91 -15.83
N GLN A 129 -23.36 -6.67 -16.65
CA GLN A 129 -23.88 -7.37 -17.82
C GLN A 129 -24.31 -8.80 -17.52
N ASP A 130 -23.91 -9.35 -16.37
CA ASP A 130 -24.21 -10.73 -15.98
C ASP A 130 -25.65 -10.81 -15.41
N PRO A 131 -26.57 -11.55 -16.05
CA PRO A 131 -27.94 -11.69 -15.57
C PRO A 131 -28.05 -12.45 -14.24
N THR A 132 -26.98 -13.12 -13.80
CA THR A 132 -26.91 -13.81 -12.49
C THR A 132 -26.51 -12.89 -11.34
N THR A 133 -26.09 -11.65 -11.64
CA THR A 133 -25.76 -10.65 -10.62
C THR A 133 -26.98 -10.35 -9.76
N LYS A 134 -26.78 -10.35 -8.44
CA LYS A 134 -27.85 -10.09 -7.47
C LYS A 134 -28.42 -8.69 -7.68
N LYS A 135 -29.75 -8.56 -7.74
CA LYS A 135 -30.43 -7.28 -7.99
C LYS A 135 -30.06 -6.18 -6.99
N ASN A 136 -29.90 -6.54 -5.72
CA ASN A 136 -29.49 -5.61 -4.66
C ASN A 136 -28.01 -5.19 -4.73
N ALA A 137 -27.20 -5.75 -5.63
CA ALA A 137 -25.84 -5.28 -5.90
C ALA A 137 -25.77 -4.26 -7.06
N LEU A 138 -26.84 -4.11 -7.85
CA LEU A 138 -26.80 -3.32 -9.09
C LEU A 138 -26.56 -1.82 -8.82
N ASP A 139 -27.18 -1.27 -7.78
CA ASP A 139 -27.00 0.15 -7.43
C ASP A 139 -25.56 0.41 -6.98
N ALA A 140 -25.02 -0.44 -6.08
CA ALA A 140 -23.62 -0.37 -5.66
C ALA A 140 -22.65 -0.53 -6.85
N LEU A 141 -22.92 -1.46 -7.76
CA LEU A 141 -22.11 -1.64 -8.97
C LEU A 141 -22.14 -0.42 -9.90
N ASN A 142 -23.29 0.24 -10.05
CA ASN A 142 -23.39 1.46 -10.86
C ASN A 142 -22.64 2.63 -10.23
N ILE A 143 -22.72 2.79 -8.91
CA ILE A 143 -21.91 3.78 -8.17
C ILE A 143 -20.43 3.48 -8.38
N CYS A 144 -20.01 2.24 -8.12
CA CYS A 144 -18.63 1.81 -8.33
C CYS A 144 -18.15 2.04 -9.77
N LYS A 145 -18.99 1.79 -10.77
CA LYS A 145 -18.66 2.07 -12.19
C LYS A 145 -18.34 3.55 -12.40
N SER A 146 -19.15 4.46 -11.85
CA SER A 146 -18.89 5.90 -11.93
C SER A 146 -17.60 6.27 -11.22
N GLN A 147 -17.42 5.82 -9.97
CA GLN A 147 -16.23 6.14 -9.17
C GLN A 147 -14.94 5.61 -9.80
N TYR A 148 -14.97 4.41 -10.40
CA TYR A 148 -13.81 3.87 -11.11
C TYR A 148 -13.55 4.60 -12.44
N GLY A 149 -14.56 5.16 -13.09
CA GLY A 149 -14.38 6.09 -14.21
C GLY A 149 -13.58 7.34 -13.79
N ASP A 150 -14.07 8.04 -12.77
CA ASP A 150 -13.43 9.25 -12.22
C ASP A 150 -12.00 8.97 -11.71
N MET A 151 -11.79 7.78 -11.16
CA MET A 151 -10.49 7.29 -10.72
C MET A 151 -9.52 7.12 -11.87
N LEU A 152 -9.93 6.45 -12.96
CA LEU A 152 -9.08 6.25 -14.14
C LEU A 152 -8.68 7.58 -14.76
N ASP A 153 -9.61 8.53 -14.86
CA ASP A 153 -9.34 9.87 -15.37
C ASP A 153 -8.34 10.60 -14.47
N SER A 154 -8.56 10.57 -13.15
CA SER A 154 -7.66 11.23 -12.18
C SER A 154 -6.25 10.65 -12.17
N ILE A 155 -6.08 9.33 -12.33
CA ILE A 155 -4.76 8.70 -12.42
C ILE A 155 -4.05 9.13 -13.72
N ASN A 156 -4.75 9.13 -14.86
CA ASN A 156 -4.18 9.57 -16.14
C ASN A 156 -3.80 11.06 -16.13
N GLU A 157 -4.65 11.92 -15.58
CA GLU A 157 -4.33 13.33 -15.39
C GLU A 157 -3.09 13.50 -14.49
N SER A 158 -3.02 12.74 -13.39
CA SER A 158 -1.87 12.78 -12.49
C SER A 158 -0.58 12.35 -13.19
N LEU A 159 -0.60 11.30 -14.02
CA LEU A 159 0.55 10.89 -14.84
C LEU A 159 1.01 12.03 -15.77
N ASN A 160 0.07 12.72 -16.42
CA ASN A 160 0.39 13.87 -17.28
C ASN A 160 0.97 15.05 -16.49
N LEU A 161 0.51 15.26 -15.26
CA LEU A 161 1.00 16.32 -14.37
C LEU A 161 2.41 16.02 -13.86
N VAL A 162 2.70 14.76 -13.49
CA VAL A 162 4.05 14.31 -13.11
C VAL A 162 5.04 14.51 -14.25
N ALA A 163 4.65 14.19 -15.49
CA ALA A 163 5.50 14.42 -16.67
C ALA A 163 5.83 15.92 -16.90
N GLN A 164 4.99 16.83 -16.39
CA GLN A 164 5.19 18.28 -16.42
C GLN A 164 5.84 18.81 -15.12
N LEU A 165 6.28 17.91 -14.23
CA LEU A 165 6.80 18.22 -12.89
C LEU A 165 5.79 18.98 -11.99
N ASN A 166 4.50 18.96 -12.33
CA ASN A 166 3.43 19.52 -11.51
C ASN A 166 2.97 18.50 -10.45
N VAL A 167 3.85 18.24 -9.48
CA VAL A 167 3.65 17.22 -8.45
C VAL A 167 2.61 17.58 -7.39
N VAL A 168 2.29 18.88 -7.22
CA VAL A 168 1.28 19.34 -6.27
C VAL A 168 -0.13 19.03 -6.77
N ASP A 169 -0.43 19.34 -8.04
CA ASP A 169 -1.73 19.00 -8.60
C ASP A 169 -1.86 17.48 -8.78
N ALA A 170 -0.78 16.80 -9.13
CA ALA A 170 -0.73 15.34 -9.19
C ALA A 170 -1.07 14.71 -7.82
N TYR A 171 -0.57 15.27 -6.71
CA TYR A 171 -0.89 14.85 -5.34
C TYR A 171 -2.38 14.96 -5.04
N HIS A 172 -3.01 16.08 -5.41
CA HIS A 172 -4.45 16.27 -5.19
C HIS A 172 -5.29 15.29 -6.02
N LYS A 173 -4.91 15.05 -7.28
CA LYS A 173 -5.57 14.06 -8.14
C LYS A 173 -5.43 12.63 -7.63
N MET A 174 -4.24 12.22 -7.19
CA MET A 174 -4.05 10.91 -6.58
C MET A 174 -4.75 10.78 -5.22
N SER A 175 -4.88 11.86 -4.45
CA SER A 175 -5.65 11.84 -3.20
C SER A 175 -7.15 11.62 -3.48
N ALA A 176 -7.67 12.15 -4.59
CA ALA A 176 -9.06 11.92 -5.00
C ALA A 176 -9.36 10.45 -5.33
N VAL A 177 -8.39 9.71 -5.88
CA VAL A 177 -8.49 8.25 -6.14
C VAL A 177 -8.90 7.47 -4.89
N ILE A 178 -8.32 7.82 -3.74
CA ILE A 178 -8.65 7.19 -2.46
C ILE A 178 -10.12 7.45 -2.10
N SER A 179 -10.61 8.67 -2.29
CA SER A 179 -12.01 9.04 -2.06
C SER A 179 -12.96 8.29 -2.99
N TYR A 180 -12.64 8.19 -4.29
CA TYR A 180 -13.46 7.44 -5.24
C TYR A 180 -13.59 5.96 -4.85
N LYS A 181 -12.47 5.34 -4.45
CA LYS A 181 -12.47 3.99 -3.91
C LYS A 181 -13.36 3.89 -2.67
N SER A 182 -13.23 4.82 -1.72
CA SER A 182 -14.04 4.82 -0.49
C SER A 182 -15.53 4.87 -0.80
N SER A 183 -15.96 5.74 -1.70
CA SER A 183 -17.39 5.84 -2.05
C SER A 183 -17.94 4.56 -2.70
N CYS A 184 -17.12 3.80 -3.44
CA CYS A 184 -17.52 2.49 -3.95
C CYS A 184 -17.64 1.45 -2.83
N ASP A 185 -16.70 1.44 -1.89
CA ASP A 185 -16.78 0.56 -0.71
C ASP A 185 -18.03 0.89 0.14
N ASP A 186 -18.29 2.17 0.41
CA ASP A 186 -19.45 2.65 1.16
C ASP A 186 -20.76 2.19 0.49
N ALA A 187 -20.85 2.26 -0.84
CA ALA A 187 -22.03 1.82 -1.57
C ALA A 187 -22.34 0.32 -1.36
N TYR A 188 -21.32 -0.52 -1.20
CA TYR A 188 -21.52 -1.92 -0.86
C TYR A 188 -21.84 -2.12 0.63
N ASP A 189 -21.18 -1.38 1.51
CA ASP A 189 -21.42 -1.47 2.96
C ASP A 189 -22.84 -1.00 3.32
N GLU A 190 -23.43 -0.10 2.52
CA GLU A 190 -24.82 0.36 2.61
C GLU A 190 -25.83 -0.57 1.90
N SER A 191 -25.36 -1.58 1.16
CA SER A 191 -26.21 -2.52 0.42
C SER A 191 -26.44 -3.83 1.20
N PRO A 192 -27.62 -4.06 1.79
CA PRO A 192 -27.85 -5.21 2.66
C PRO A 192 -27.84 -6.54 1.89
N GLY A 193 -27.10 -7.53 2.40
CA GLY A 193 -27.10 -8.90 1.89
C GLY A 193 -26.26 -9.13 0.63
N VAL A 194 -25.38 -8.19 0.29
CA VAL A 194 -24.41 -8.30 -0.81
C VAL A 194 -23.00 -8.04 -0.31
N ASP A 195 -22.07 -8.90 -0.71
CA ASP A 195 -20.65 -8.69 -0.48
C ASP A 195 -20.03 -8.12 -1.76
N MET A 196 -19.04 -7.24 -1.60
CA MET A 196 -18.24 -6.74 -2.73
C MET A 196 -17.34 -7.86 -3.27
N PRO A 197 -17.54 -8.33 -4.52
CA PRO A 197 -16.82 -9.49 -5.04
C PRO A 197 -15.37 -9.19 -5.42
N PHE A 198 -14.96 -7.92 -5.41
CA PHE A 198 -13.61 -7.45 -5.69
C PHE A 198 -12.96 -6.73 -4.49
N ARG A 199 -13.41 -6.99 -3.26
CA ARG A 199 -12.93 -6.30 -2.04
C ARG A 199 -11.41 -6.41 -1.84
N GLN A 200 -10.83 -7.57 -2.12
CA GLN A 200 -9.37 -7.77 -2.01
C GLN A 200 -8.61 -6.93 -3.04
N GLU A 201 -9.07 -6.92 -4.29
CA GLU A 201 -8.49 -6.11 -5.36
C GLU A 201 -8.62 -4.60 -5.08
N SER A 202 -9.78 -4.16 -4.57
CA SER A 202 -10.03 -2.78 -4.11
C SER A 202 -9.08 -2.39 -2.96
N THR A 203 -8.73 -3.34 -2.08
CA THR A 203 -7.75 -3.11 -1.00
C THR A 203 -6.34 -2.93 -1.55
N ILE A 204 -5.92 -3.74 -2.52
CA ILE A 204 -4.62 -3.59 -3.17
C ILE A 204 -4.55 -2.24 -3.89
N LEU A 205 -5.61 -1.85 -4.59
CA LEU A 205 -5.71 -0.54 -5.24
C LEU A 205 -5.56 0.62 -4.26
N PHE A 206 -6.21 0.53 -3.09
CA PHE A 206 -6.08 1.52 -2.04
C PHE A 206 -4.63 1.64 -1.54
N GLN A 207 -3.95 0.52 -1.35
CA GLN A 207 -2.54 0.50 -0.93
C GLN A 207 -1.61 1.11 -1.99
N LEU A 208 -1.76 0.72 -3.27
CA LEU A 208 -1.01 1.33 -4.39
C LEU A 208 -1.27 2.84 -4.47
N SER A 209 -2.52 3.27 -4.30
CA SER A 209 -2.89 4.68 -4.32
C SER A 209 -2.26 5.46 -3.16
N GLY A 210 -2.26 4.89 -1.95
CA GLY A 210 -1.58 5.45 -0.78
C GLY A 210 -0.06 5.58 -0.98
N ASN A 211 0.56 4.57 -1.58
CA ASN A 211 1.98 4.63 -1.95
C ASN A 211 2.27 5.80 -2.91
N CYS A 212 1.46 5.99 -3.95
CA CYS A 212 1.58 7.13 -4.87
C CYS A 212 1.45 8.49 -4.17
N VAL A 213 0.43 8.65 -3.31
CA VAL A 213 0.19 9.89 -2.56
C VAL A 213 1.38 10.23 -1.67
N THR A 214 1.93 9.24 -0.96
CA THR A 214 3.10 9.42 -0.10
C THR A 214 4.37 9.73 -0.90
N ALA A 215 4.57 9.07 -2.04
CA ALA A 215 5.69 9.36 -2.94
C ALA A 215 5.62 10.79 -3.49
N LEU A 216 4.43 11.22 -3.95
CA LEU A 216 4.19 12.61 -4.38
C LEU A 216 4.45 13.62 -3.26
N HIS A 217 3.95 13.35 -2.05
CA HIS A 217 4.19 14.20 -0.88
C HIS A 217 5.69 14.29 -0.54
N THR A 218 6.41 13.18 -0.64
CA THR A 218 7.86 13.13 -0.39
C THR A 218 8.62 13.97 -1.42
N ILE A 219 8.28 13.84 -2.70
CA ILE A 219 8.88 14.63 -3.78
C ILE A 219 8.61 16.13 -3.56
N VAL A 220 7.36 16.52 -3.27
CA VAL A 220 6.99 17.92 -3.00
C VAL A 220 7.82 18.53 -1.85
N ASN A 221 8.09 17.77 -0.79
CA ASN A 221 8.81 18.28 0.37
C ASN A 221 10.33 18.24 0.22
N ASN A 222 10.87 17.31 -0.56
CA ASN A 222 12.31 17.24 -0.83
C ASN A 222 12.80 18.33 -1.80
N HIS A 223 11.91 18.97 -2.56
CA HIS A 223 12.23 20.12 -3.42
C HIS A 223 12.17 21.48 -2.70
N LYS A 224 11.87 21.54 -1.40
CA LYS A 224 11.87 22.77 -0.59
C LYS A 224 13.22 23.08 0.07
N VAL A 225 14.34 22.65 -0.53
CA VAL A 225 15.71 22.93 -0.05
C VAL A 225 16.35 24.05 -0.86
#